data_AF-A0A8T1WDR1-F1
#
_entry.id   AF-A0A8T1WDR1-F1
#
_cell.length_a   1.000
_cell.length_b   1.000
_cell.length_c   1.000
_cell.angle_alpha   90.00
_cell.angle_beta   90.00
_cell.angle_gamma   90.00
#
_symmetry.space_group_name_H-M   'P 1'
#
loop_
_entity.id
_entity.type
_entity.pdbx_description
1 polymer ?
#
loop_
_entity_poly.entity_id
_entity_poly.type
_entity_poly.pdbx_seq_one_letter_code
_entity_poly.pdbx_strand_id
1 'polypeptide(L)'
;MAAKLLAAFVMLASLATAEMQAHGHIRGGNSMALVLSESAQEGAADASRQDTPPEFVPTYEWQDILPNQAIPPGLYIRVNLETGKKEAKLLE
;
A
#
# COMPACT_ATOMS: atom_id res chain seq x y z
N MET A 1 -30.67 -15.15 -20.72
CA MET A 1 -30.77 -15.65 -19.34
C MET A 1 -29.81 -14.85 -18.48
N ALA A 2 -30.27 -13.73 -17.95
CA ALA A 2 -29.52 -12.83 -17.09
C ALA A 2 -30.08 -12.99 -15.68
N ALA A 3 -29.35 -13.68 -14.80
CA ALA A 3 -29.74 -13.89 -13.43
C ALA A 3 -28.51 -13.71 -12.55
N LYS A 4 -28.43 -12.53 -11.92
CA LYS A 4 -27.82 -12.24 -10.62
C LYS A 4 -27.83 -10.72 -10.40
N LEU A 5 -29.04 -10.17 -10.42
CA LEU A 5 -29.37 -8.91 -9.78
C LEU A 5 -29.95 -9.30 -8.40
N LEU A 6 -29.63 -8.51 -7.37
CA LEU A 6 -30.24 -8.57 -6.02
C LEU A 6 -29.71 -9.64 -5.04
N ALA A 7 -28.56 -9.35 -4.42
CA ALA A 7 -28.33 -9.70 -3.01
C ALA A 7 -27.76 -8.43 -2.35
N ALA A 8 -28.65 -7.60 -1.82
CA ALA A 8 -28.77 -7.42 -0.38
C ALA A 8 -27.71 -6.44 0.16
N PHE A 9 -28.12 -5.17 0.11
CA PHE A 9 -27.53 -3.98 0.72
C PHE A 9 -27.59 -4.02 2.26
N VAL A 10 -27.28 -5.16 2.89
CA VAL A 10 -27.40 -5.39 4.34
C VAL A 10 -26.02 -5.70 4.92
N MET A 11 -25.23 -4.66 5.14
CA MET A 11 -24.29 -4.62 6.27
C MET A 11 -23.92 -3.17 6.63
N LEU A 12 -24.94 -2.31 6.66
CA LEU A 12 -24.87 -0.97 7.24
C LEU A 12 -25.57 -1.04 8.61
N ALA A 13 -24.81 -1.33 9.67
CA ALA A 13 -25.08 -0.99 11.09
C ALA A 13 -24.35 -1.95 12.06
N SER A 14 -23.02 -1.88 12.13
CA SER A 14 -22.30 -2.31 13.35
C SER A 14 -22.12 -1.07 14.24
N LEU A 15 -23.24 -0.61 14.78
CA LEU A 15 -23.31 0.47 15.76
C LEU A 15 -22.86 -0.07 17.12
N ALA A 16 -22.07 0.77 17.79
CA ALA A 16 -21.48 0.60 19.10
C ALA A 16 -22.40 -0.03 20.17
N THR A 17 -21.83 -0.97 20.93
CA THR A 17 -21.98 -0.98 22.39
C THR A 17 -20.63 -1.37 22.99
N ALA A 18 -20.04 -0.42 23.70
CA ALA A 18 -18.97 -0.65 24.65
C ALA A 18 -19.57 -1.32 25.89
N GLU A 19 -18.99 -2.43 26.35
CA GLU A 19 -19.15 -2.88 27.74
C GLU A 19 -17.79 -3.05 28.39
N MET A 20 -17.50 -2.03 29.19
CA MET A 20 -16.43 -1.91 30.16
C MET A 20 -16.70 -2.90 31.29
N GLN A 21 -15.92 -3.98 31.38
CA GLN A 21 -15.96 -4.86 32.55
C GLN A 21 -14.69 -4.68 33.39
N ALA A 22 -14.74 -3.66 34.24
CA ALA A 22 -13.91 -3.59 35.43
C ALA A 22 -14.64 -4.37 36.54
N HIS A 23 -14.09 -5.50 36.97
CA HIS A 23 -14.34 -6.07 38.30
C HIS A 23 -13.12 -6.88 38.72
N GLY A 24 -12.45 -6.40 39.77
CA GLY A 24 -11.25 -7.00 40.30
C GLY A 24 -11.52 -8.30 41.05
N HIS A 25 -10.55 -9.21 40.97
CA HIS A 25 -10.31 -10.17 42.04
C HIS A 25 -8.81 -10.53 42.06
N ILE A 26 -8.10 -9.92 42.99
CA ILE A 26 -6.72 -10.25 43.32
C ILE A 26 -6.76 -11.54 44.15
N ARG A 27 -6.15 -12.63 43.67
CA ARG A 27 -5.79 -13.77 44.53
C ARG A 27 -4.44 -14.34 44.08
N GLY A 28 -3.44 -14.14 44.94
CA GLY A 28 -2.08 -14.60 44.73
C GLY A 28 -1.97 -16.12 44.67
N GLY A 29 -1.25 -16.59 43.65
CA GLY A 29 -0.77 -17.95 43.50
C GLY A 29 0.44 -17.87 42.56
N ASN A 30 1.62 -17.99 43.14
CA ASN A 30 2.91 -17.75 42.51
C ASN A 30 3.24 -18.84 41.46
N SER A 31 2.61 -18.77 40.27
CA SER A 31 2.95 -19.62 39.12
C SER A 31 3.97 -18.90 38.25
N MET A 32 5.25 -19.14 38.53
CA MET A 32 6.34 -18.86 37.60
C MET A 32 6.19 -19.80 36.40
N ALA A 33 5.36 -19.40 35.43
CA ALA A 33 5.39 -19.99 34.10
C ALA A 33 6.63 -19.43 33.38
N LEU A 34 7.70 -20.23 33.35
CA LEU A 34 8.80 -20.10 32.41
C LEU A 34 8.22 -20.28 31.00
N VAL A 35 7.69 -19.20 30.42
CA VAL A 35 7.37 -19.16 29.00
C VAL A 35 8.57 -18.56 28.30
N LEU A 36 9.21 -19.47 27.56
CA LEU A 36 10.38 -19.33 26.72
C LEU A 36 10.48 -17.95 26.07
N SER A 37 11.67 -17.36 26.17
CA SER A 37 12.11 -16.27 25.31
C SER A 37 12.13 -16.75 23.86
N GLU A 38 10.98 -16.73 23.20
CA GLU A 38 10.93 -16.77 21.73
C GLU A 38 11.26 -15.37 21.24
N SER A 39 12.56 -15.13 21.08
CA SER A 39 13.10 -14.02 20.32
C SER A 39 12.89 -14.30 18.83
N ALA A 40 11.62 -14.39 18.42
CA ALA A 40 11.22 -14.24 17.03
C ALA A 40 10.82 -12.79 16.80
N GLN A 41 11.79 -11.90 17.01
CA GLN A 41 11.80 -10.62 16.34
C GLN A 41 12.14 -10.88 14.88
N GLU A 42 11.16 -11.35 14.13
CA GLU A 42 11.12 -11.15 12.69
C GLU A 42 10.03 -10.11 12.49
N GLY A 43 10.46 -8.85 12.57
CA GLY A 43 9.71 -7.76 11.99
C GLY A 43 9.37 -8.18 10.58
N ALA A 44 8.09 -8.48 10.35
CA ALA A 44 7.54 -8.58 9.03
C ALA A 44 8.00 -7.31 8.33
N ALA A 45 8.98 -7.47 7.44
CA ALA A 45 9.52 -6.41 6.64
C ALA A 45 8.29 -5.74 6.03
N ASP A 46 8.04 -4.51 6.46
CA ASP A 46 7.11 -3.61 5.83
C ASP A 46 7.58 -3.52 4.37
N ALA A 47 6.99 -4.37 3.52
CA ALA A 47 7.28 -4.45 2.10
C ALA A 47 6.66 -3.27 1.35
N SER A 48 6.38 -2.18 2.06
CA SER A 48 6.14 -0.86 1.51
C SER A 48 7.48 -0.20 1.17
N ARG A 49 8.42 -0.93 0.57
CA ARG A 49 9.56 -0.30 -0.11
C ARG A 49 8.93 0.49 -1.25
N GLN A 50 8.67 1.77 -1.01
CA GLN A 50 8.33 2.74 -2.03
C GLN A 50 9.54 2.77 -2.96
N ASP A 51 9.57 1.86 -3.94
CA ASP A 51 10.59 1.79 -4.96
C ASP A 51 10.48 3.09 -5.75
N THR A 52 11.26 4.07 -5.31
CA THR A 52 11.33 5.37 -5.96
C THR A 52 11.92 5.09 -7.33
N PRO A 53 11.20 5.44 -8.41
CA PRO A 53 11.69 5.17 -9.75
C PRO A 53 13.04 5.87 -9.97
N PRO A 54 13.94 5.24 -10.74
CA PRO A 54 15.24 5.83 -11.05
C PRO A 54 15.07 7.16 -11.81
N GLU A 55 16.10 7.99 -11.78
CA GLU A 55 16.12 9.23 -12.55
C GLU A 55 15.94 8.95 -14.06
N PHE A 56 15.19 9.82 -14.74
CA PHE A 56 14.98 9.70 -16.17
C PHE A 56 16.22 10.19 -16.94
N VAL A 57 16.83 9.31 -17.74
CA VAL A 57 17.98 9.64 -18.60
C VAL A 57 17.46 10.00 -20.00
N PRO A 58 17.51 11.28 -20.41
CA PRO A 58 16.97 11.68 -21.70
C PRO A 58 17.83 11.25 -22.88
N THR A 59 17.15 10.84 -23.96
CA THR A 59 17.74 10.50 -25.26
C THR A 59 17.05 11.29 -26.37
N TYR A 60 17.65 11.33 -27.56
CA TYR A 60 17.02 11.94 -28.75
C TYR A 60 15.80 11.17 -29.29
N GLU A 61 15.66 9.91 -28.89
CA GLU A 61 14.50 9.08 -29.16
C GLU A 61 13.44 9.18 -28.05
N TRP A 62 12.20 8.86 -28.39
CA TRP A 62 11.08 8.86 -27.45
C TRP A 62 11.18 7.70 -26.46
N GLN A 63 11.15 8.01 -25.16
CA GLN A 63 11.20 7.02 -24.08
C GLN A 63 10.00 7.16 -23.15
N ASP A 64 9.48 6.02 -22.68
CA ASP A 64 8.39 5.94 -21.71
C ASP A 64 8.79 6.57 -20.36
N ILE A 65 7.90 7.39 -19.80
CA ILE A 65 8.05 7.98 -18.47
C ILE A 65 7.32 7.10 -17.45
N LEU A 66 8.05 6.61 -16.45
CA LEU A 66 7.48 5.81 -15.37
C LEU A 66 6.60 6.66 -14.44
N PRO A 67 5.59 6.05 -13.77
CA PRO A 67 4.79 6.75 -12.79
C PRO A 67 5.68 7.25 -11.63
N ASN A 68 5.47 8.49 -11.20
CA ASN A 68 6.24 9.16 -10.15
C ASN A 68 7.74 9.36 -10.46
N GLN A 69 8.15 9.18 -11.72
CA GLN A 69 9.52 9.44 -12.14
C GLN A 69 9.80 10.93 -12.26
N ALA A 70 10.91 11.38 -11.70
CA ALA A 70 11.39 12.74 -11.86
C ALA A 70 11.88 12.96 -13.30
N ILE A 71 11.40 14.04 -13.93
CA ILE A 71 11.75 14.40 -15.31
C ILE A 71 12.51 15.71 -15.30
N PRO A 72 13.74 15.77 -15.84
CA PRO A 72 14.51 17.01 -15.89
C PRO A 72 13.82 18.04 -16.82
N PRO A 73 13.97 19.35 -16.53
CA PRO A 73 13.38 20.40 -17.35
C PRO A 73 14.04 20.46 -18.74
N GLY A 74 13.34 21.04 -19.72
CA GLY A 74 13.85 21.21 -21.08
C GLY A 74 13.64 20.00 -22.01
N LEU A 75 13.02 18.93 -21.51
CA LEU A 75 12.61 17.79 -22.33
C LEU A 75 11.27 18.03 -23.03
N TYR A 76 11.13 17.45 -24.21
CA TYR A 76 9.87 17.46 -24.94
C TYR A 76 9.03 16.27 -24.52
N ILE A 77 7.84 16.54 -23.97
CA ILE A 77 6.93 15.53 -23.43
C ILE A 77 5.70 15.43 -24.32
N ARG A 78 5.30 14.20 -24.66
CA ARG A 78 4.01 13.91 -25.31
C ARG A 78 3.27 12.80 -24.58
N VAL A 79 1.99 12.68 -24.88
CA VAL A 79 1.19 11.51 -24.49
C VAL A 79 0.97 10.67 -25.74
N ASN A 80 1.41 9.42 -25.70
CA ASN A 80 1.08 8.44 -26.73
C ASN A 80 -0.41 8.10 -26.58
N LEU A 81 -1.22 8.42 -27.59
CA LEU A 81 -2.68 8.24 -27.51
C LEU A 81 -3.11 6.78 -27.70
N GLU A 82 -2.24 5.93 -28.24
CA GLU A 82 -2.51 4.50 -28.41
C GLU A 82 -2.33 3.76 -27.07
N THR A 83 -1.29 4.10 -26.32
CA THR A 83 -0.96 3.44 -25.04
C THR A 83 -1.38 4.22 -23.80
N GLY A 84 -1.68 5.51 -23.94
CA GLY A 84 -1.94 6.43 -22.84
C GLY A 84 -0.70 6.79 -22.01
N LYS A 85 0.50 6.35 -22.42
CA LYS A 85 1.73 6.61 -21.67
C LYS A 85 2.30 7.98 -22.01
N LYS A 86 2.96 8.58 -21.02
CA LYS A 86 3.76 9.79 -21.24
C LYS A 86 5.12 9.37 -21.76
N GLU A 87 5.61 10.04 -22.78
CA GLU A 87 6.93 9.82 -23.37
C GLU A 87 7.70 11.14 -23.36
N ALA A 88 9.01 11.09 -23.15
CA ALA A 88 9.90 12.25 -23.22
C ALA A 88 11.09 11.99 -24.14
N LYS A 89 11.60 13.06 -24.75
CA LYS A 89 12.87 13.06 -25.50
C LYS A 89 13.63 14.37 -25.32
N LEU A 90 14.92 14.33 -25.60
CA LEU A 90 15.80 15.49 -25.71
C LEU A 90 15.59 16.19 -27.05
N LEU A 91 15.53 17.52 -27.03
CA LEU A 91 15.64 18.34 -28.23
C LEU A 91 17.13 18.64 -28.47
N GLU A 92 17.55 18.53 -29.72
CA GLU A 92 18.90 18.92 -30.17
C GLU A 92 19.15 20.42 -29.95
#